data_AF-A0AAE3NEP9-F1
#
_entry.id   AF-A0AAE3NEP9-F1
#
_cell.length_a   1.000
_cell.length_b   1.000
_cell.length_c   1.000
_cell.angle_alpha   90.00
_cell.angle_beta   90.00
_cell.angle_gamma   90.00
#
_symmetry.space_group_name_H-M   'P 1'
#
loop_
_entity.id
_entity.type
_entity.pdbx_description
1 polymer ?
#
loop_
_entity_poly.entity_id
_entity_poly.type
_entity_poly.pdbx_seq_one_letter_code
_entity_poly.pdbx_strand_id
1 'polypeptide(L)'
;MKIFAMKPGHDGAVALVDADAGKLVWSLEAEKDSFPRFEAFNPAQMVDAAERLDVMPDVFAVSGWGKGSMAANAPIGAGYYGWDDSAVQQRAARMFGHDVKYFSSSHERSHLWCSYGLSPFEQGQPCYVLVWEGALGDFYQIDEKLNVTSLGRVMMTPGNKYSFLYALADPTFTLPKGKLRNEDPGKLMALCAYGESGEMDADERELTEFLLKRDSILATLSKEDMRWSKYYNIGLDHPAFTRLAKRYSDEIFNRFYLYAKEHLTQGYPLLISGGCGLNCDWNTMWRNCGLFRDVFVPPCTNDTGSAIGTAIDAMREFTGKAKVEWNVYADRPFVDDLPHMPDVDVYPLDLQRVASFLSEQKVVAWTQGRCEIGPRALGNRSILAAPFTDAMRDRLNHIKKREGFRPVAPICLEEDVSQHFDWQGPSPHMLYFQHVHNRELRAVTHVDGTARTQTVNREQNPSMHSLLNAFKGLTGAGVLCNTSLNFNGTGFINRTSDLYQYCKSTGIEGFVYDDKFCVVRGA
;
A
#
# COMPACT_ATOMS: atom_id res chain seq x y z
N MET A 1 -11.94 -15.11 21.84
CA MET A 1 -10.50 -15.03 22.12
C MET A 1 -9.95 -13.81 21.40
N LYS A 2 -9.36 -12.86 22.15
CA LYS A 2 -8.74 -11.64 21.61
C LYS A 2 -7.26 -11.88 21.33
N ILE A 3 -6.83 -11.60 20.10
CA ILE A 3 -5.45 -11.74 19.65
C ILE A 3 -4.91 -10.35 19.34
N PHE A 4 -3.98 -9.86 20.16
CA PHE A 4 -3.23 -8.65 19.87
C PHE A 4 -1.93 -9.05 19.18
N ALA A 5 -1.70 -8.57 17.96
CA ALA A 5 -0.50 -8.86 17.19
C ALA A 5 0.31 -7.60 16.93
N MET A 6 1.64 -7.73 17.00
CA MET A 6 2.58 -6.64 16.72
C MET A 6 3.54 -7.02 15.60
N LYS A 7 3.70 -6.11 14.65
CA LYS A 7 4.81 -6.11 13.70
C LYS A 7 5.88 -5.12 14.17
N PRO A 8 7.11 -5.58 14.46
CA PRO A 8 8.23 -4.72 14.84
C PRO A 8 9.03 -4.23 13.61
N GLY A 9 9.82 -3.17 13.78
CA GLY A 9 10.76 -2.69 12.75
C GLY A 9 10.13 -1.78 11.70
N HIS A 10 10.73 -1.74 10.50
CA HIS A 10 10.25 -0.96 9.33
C HIS A 10 8.76 -1.16 9.11
N ASP A 11 7.95 -0.14 8.83
CA ASP A 11 6.49 -0.26 8.62
C ASP A 11 5.72 -0.80 9.86
N GLY A 12 6.16 -0.47 11.07
CA GLY A 12 5.60 -0.98 12.32
C GLY A 12 4.08 -0.89 12.39
N ALA A 13 3.43 -1.92 12.93
CA ALA A 13 1.97 -1.96 13.04
C ALA A 13 1.51 -2.86 14.20
N VAL A 14 0.30 -2.63 14.68
CA VAL A 14 -0.40 -3.52 15.63
C VAL A 14 -1.80 -3.80 15.13
N ALA A 15 -2.32 -5.00 15.40
CA ALA A 15 -3.68 -5.39 15.03
C ALA A 15 -4.36 -6.14 16.16
N LEU A 16 -5.68 -5.97 16.27
CA LEU A 16 -6.52 -6.74 17.16
C LEU A 16 -7.51 -7.57 16.35
N VAL A 17 -7.46 -8.90 16.52
CA VAL A 17 -8.43 -9.84 15.96
C VAL A 17 -9.26 -10.43 17.09
N ASP A 18 -10.58 -10.44 16.90
CA ASP A 18 -11.49 -11.26 17.69
C ASP A 18 -11.72 -12.58 16.97
N ALA A 19 -11.11 -13.64 17.48
CA ALA A 19 -11.19 -14.97 16.88
C ALA A 19 -12.55 -15.64 17.03
N ASP A 20 -13.33 -15.28 18.06
CA ASP A 20 -14.66 -15.87 18.26
C ASP A 20 -15.63 -15.29 17.23
N ALA A 21 -15.57 -13.96 17.06
CA ALA A 21 -16.32 -13.24 16.04
C ALA A 21 -15.77 -13.41 14.62
N GLY A 22 -14.52 -13.86 14.47
CA GLY A 22 -13.83 -13.91 13.18
C GLY A 22 -13.71 -12.53 12.55
N LYS A 23 -13.22 -11.53 13.30
CA LYS A 23 -13.23 -10.12 12.88
C LYS A 23 -11.92 -9.41 13.17
N LEU A 24 -11.44 -8.63 12.20
CA LEU A 24 -10.42 -7.62 12.42
C LEU A 24 -11.08 -6.42 13.13
N VAL A 25 -10.77 -6.21 14.40
CA VAL A 25 -11.37 -5.15 15.21
C VAL A 25 -10.74 -3.80 14.86
N TRP A 26 -9.42 -3.75 14.76
CA TRP A 26 -8.66 -2.60 14.28
C TRP A 26 -7.22 -3.00 13.91
N SER A 27 -6.56 -2.16 13.11
CA SER A 27 -5.15 -2.29 12.74
C SER A 27 -4.51 -0.90 12.66
N LEU A 28 -3.53 -0.62 13.50
CA LEU A 28 -2.88 0.69 13.62
C LEU A 28 -1.49 0.64 13.01
N GLU A 29 -1.21 1.52 12.05
CA GLU A 29 0.11 1.64 11.44
C GLU A 29 0.92 2.79 12.07
N ALA A 30 2.20 2.55 12.36
CA ALA A 30 3.06 3.48 13.09
C ALA A 30 3.21 4.84 12.38
N GLU A 31 3.17 4.88 11.05
CA GLU A 31 3.34 6.13 10.31
C GLU A 31 2.09 7.02 10.28
N LYS A 32 0.88 6.51 10.60
CA LYS A 32 -0.34 7.34 10.58
C LYS A 32 -0.32 8.35 11.71
N ASP A 33 -1.08 9.42 11.51
CA ASP A 33 -1.11 10.60 12.38
C ASP A 33 0.18 11.42 12.27
N SER A 34 0.57 11.69 11.03
CA SER A 34 1.73 12.51 10.63
C SER A 34 3.10 12.02 11.14
N PHE A 35 3.20 10.78 11.62
CA PHE A 35 4.47 10.17 11.98
C PHE A 35 5.33 9.90 10.73
N PRO A 36 6.67 9.92 10.85
CA PRO A 36 7.57 9.53 9.77
C PRO A 36 7.14 8.28 8.99
N ARG A 37 7.30 8.33 7.67
CA ARG A 37 7.07 7.17 6.80
C ARG A 37 7.93 5.99 7.25
N PHE A 38 7.37 4.80 7.15
CA PHE A 38 8.07 3.54 7.42
C PHE A 38 8.55 3.34 8.87
N GLU A 39 7.99 4.10 9.82
CA GLU A 39 8.43 4.11 11.21
C GLU A 39 8.19 2.77 11.92
N ALA A 40 9.00 2.49 12.95
CA ALA A 40 8.73 1.41 13.88
C ALA A 40 7.70 1.82 14.93
N PHE A 41 6.85 0.87 15.33
CA PHE A 41 5.82 1.13 16.33
C PHE A 41 6.46 1.47 17.68
N ASN A 42 6.24 2.69 18.17
CA ASN A 42 6.96 3.25 19.32
C ASN A 42 6.19 3.05 20.64
N PRO A 43 6.82 3.29 21.82
CA PRO A 43 6.17 3.08 23.11
C PRO A 43 4.90 3.93 23.35
N ALA A 44 4.86 5.17 22.85
CA ALA A 44 3.67 6.02 23.00
C ALA A 44 2.49 5.43 22.21
N GLN A 45 2.75 5.00 20.98
CA GLN A 45 1.76 4.33 20.15
C GLN A 45 1.28 3.00 20.76
N MET A 46 2.15 2.29 21.50
CA MET A 46 1.76 1.09 22.26
C MET A 46 0.80 1.41 23.40
N VAL A 47 1.00 2.54 24.10
CA VAL A 47 0.04 3.01 25.10
C VAL A 47 -1.30 3.35 24.43
N ASP A 48 -1.28 4.11 23.34
CA ASP A 48 -2.50 4.45 22.58
C ASP A 48 -3.25 3.21 22.08
N ALA A 49 -2.52 2.16 21.66
CA ALA A 49 -3.10 0.89 21.27
C ALA A 49 -3.68 0.12 22.47
N ALA A 50 -3.02 0.17 23.62
CA ALA A 50 -3.49 -0.45 24.86
C ALA A 50 -4.75 0.23 25.42
N GLU A 51 -4.87 1.56 25.30
CA GLU A 51 -6.09 2.30 25.68
C GLU A 51 -7.33 1.85 24.89
N ARG A 52 -7.13 1.26 23.71
CA ARG A 52 -8.19 0.73 22.84
C ARG A 52 -8.53 -0.73 23.13
N LEU A 53 -7.85 -1.35 24.09
CA LEU A 53 -8.15 -2.70 24.58
C LEU A 53 -8.98 -2.59 25.86
N ASP A 54 -10.26 -2.94 25.79
CA ASP A 54 -11.13 -3.00 26.97
C ASP A 54 -10.78 -4.18 27.91
N VAL A 55 -10.01 -5.16 27.41
CA VAL A 55 -9.60 -6.37 28.13
C VAL A 55 -8.18 -6.77 27.77
N MET A 56 -7.49 -7.46 28.69
CA MET A 56 -6.22 -8.09 28.37
C MET A 56 -6.39 -9.12 27.24
N PRO A 57 -5.51 -9.15 26.23
CA PRO A 57 -5.60 -10.12 25.16
C PRO A 57 -5.31 -11.54 25.67
N ASP A 58 -6.03 -12.52 25.13
CA ASP A 58 -5.76 -13.95 25.39
C ASP A 58 -4.44 -14.39 24.75
N VAL A 59 -4.11 -13.79 23.60
CA VAL A 59 -2.89 -14.06 22.83
C VAL A 59 -2.18 -12.75 22.53
N PHE A 60 -0.90 -12.67 22.89
CA PHE A 60 0.02 -11.65 22.43
C PHE A 60 0.92 -12.25 21.34
N ALA A 61 0.69 -11.82 20.10
CA ALA A 61 1.37 -12.31 18.92
C ALA A 61 2.45 -11.31 18.43
N VAL A 62 3.59 -11.82 17.95
CA VAL A 62 4.66 -10.99 17.39
C VAL A 62 5.07 -11.52 16.04
N SER A 63 4.96 -10.71 14.98
CA SER A 63 5.53 -11.02 13.68
C SER A 63 7.04 -11.15 13.83
N GLY A 64 7.59 -12.22 13.29
CA GLY A 64 9.03 -12.42 13.25
C GLY A 64 9.72 -11.31 12.45
N TRP A 65 10.95 -10.96 12.84
CA TRP A 65 11.73 -9.91 12.18
C TRP A 65 13.24 -10.06 12.44
N GLY A 66 14.06 -9.30 11.72
CA GLY A 66 15.51 -9.22 11.96
C GLY A 66 15.87 -8.16 13.02
N LYS A 67 16.90 -8.41 13.83
CA LYS A 67 17.50 -7.35 14.66
C LYS A 67 18.26 -6.35 13.78
N GLY A 68 18.31 -5.08 14.22
CA GLY A 68 19.14 -4.06 13.57
C GLY A 68 20.63 -4.43 13.55
N SER A 69 21.40 -3.74 12.70
CA SER A 69 22.79 -4.08 12.35
C SER A 69 23.80 -4.16 13.50
N MET A 70 23.43 -3.74 14.72
CA MET A 70 24.31 -3.78 15.89
C MET A 70 24.34 -5.13 16.62
N ALA A 71 23.41 -6.05 16.33
CA ALA A 71 23.37 -7.38 16.92
C ALA A 71 23.16 -8.43 15.83
N ALA A 72 24.26 -8.83 15.18
CA ALA A 72 24.23 -9.97 14.27
C ALA A 72 23.80 -11.23 15.05
N ASN A 73 22.86 -12.00 14.49
CA ASN A 73 22.54 -13.39 14.84
C ASN A 73 21.49 -13.67 15.94
N ALA A 74 20.49 -12.82 16.16
CA ALA A 74 19.27 -13.29 16.84
C ALA A 74 18.00 -12.69 16.21
N PRO A 75 16.96 -13.49 15.94
CA PRO A 75 15.69 -12.99 15.44
C PRO A 75 14.90 -12.24 16.53
N ILE A 76 13.96 -11.41 16.10
CA ILE A 76 12.79 -11.05 16.91
C ILE A 76 11.73 -12.12 16.63
N GLY A 77 11.17 -12.72 17.68
CA GLY A 77 10.18 -13.80 17.55
C GLY A 77 10.71 -14.98 16.73
N ALA A 78 9.89 -15.48 15.81
CA ALA A 78 10.23 -16.57 14.89
C ALA A 78 11.18 -16.17 13.74
N GLY A 79 11.58 -14.90 13.64
CA GLY A 79 12.53 -14.44 12.63
C GLY A 79 11.92 -14.15 11.25
N TYR A 80 12.77 -13.94 10.25
CA TYR A 80 12.32 -13.43 8.95
C TYR A 80 11.77 -14.53 8.02
N TYR A 81 12.46 -15.68 7.96
CA TYR A 81 12.21 -16.74 6.97
C TYR A 81 11.54 -17.97 7.57
N GLY A 82 10.89 -18.75 6.71
CA GLY A 82 10.27 -20.04 6.97
C GLY A 82 8.75 -19.97 6.81
N TRP A 83 8.15 -20.93 6.11
CA TRP A 83 6.70 -20.96 5.83
C TRP A 83 5.95 -22.05 6.61
N ASP A 84 6.64 -23.12 7.01
CA ASP A 84 6.05 -24.27 7.68
C ASP A 84 5.91 -24.06 9.20
N ASP A 85 5.42 -25.07 9.91
CA ASP A 85 5.15 -24.99 11.34
C ASP A 85 6.43 -24.92 12.20
N SER A 86 7.62 -25.20 11.65
CA SER A 86 8.89 -24.96 12.34
C SER A 86 9.19 -23.47 12.51
N ALA A 87 8.54 -22.62 11.72
CA ALA A 87 8.65 -21.17 11.76
C ALA A 87 7.62 -20.52 12.71
N VAL A 88 7.12 -21.28 13.69
CA VAL A 88 6.19 -20.83 14.72
C VAL A 88 6.79 -21.04 16.11
N GLN A 89 6.59 -20.09 17.01
CA GLN A 89 6.97 -20.17 18.42
C GLN A 89 5.75 -19.91 19.30
N GLN A 90 5.56 -20.77 20.30
CA GLN A 90 4.47 -20.65 21.27
C GLN A 90 4.98 -20.92 22.68
N ARG A 91 4.48 -20.16 23.65
CA ARG A 91 4.74 -20.40 25.07
C ARG A 91 3.70 -19.70 25.94
N ALA A 92 3.55 -20.17 27.18
CA ALA A 92 2.87 -19.39 28.21
C ALA A 92 3.69 -18.12 28.53
N ALA A 93 3.00 -17.02 28.81
CA ALA A 93 3.58 -15.75 29.21
C ALA A 93 2.67 -15.05 30.23
N ARG A 94 3.18 -13.97 30.82
CA ARG A 94 2.41 -13.10 31.70
C ARG A 94 2.58 -11.64 31.28
N MET A 95 1.50 -10.88 31.25
CA MET A 95 1.49 -9.44 30.97
C MET A 95 0.67 -8.74 32.06
N PHE A 96 1.30 -7.78 32.73
CA PHE A 96 0.68 -7.02 33.83
C PHE A 96 -0.02 -7.89 34.90
N GLY A 97 0.55 -9.07 35.20
CA GLY A 97 0.01 -10.02 36.18
C GLY A 97 -1.02 -11.01 35.63
N HIS A 98 -1.48 -10.85 34.39
CA HIS A 98 -2.42 -11.76 33.72
C HIS A 98 -1.67 -12.81 32.88
N ASP A 99 -2.19 -14.03 32.88
CA ASP A 99 -1.68 -15.09 32.01
C ASP A 99 -2.13 -14.83 30.57
N VAL A 100 -1.18 -14.91 29.63
CA VAL A 100 -1.43 -14.73 28.19
C VAL A 100 -0.65 -15.77 27.41
N LYS A 101 -1.15 -16.16 26.24
CA LYS A 101 -0.40 -16.99 25.30
C LYS A 101 0.52 -16.10 24.46
N TYR A 102 1.80 -16.42 24.41
CA TYR A 102 2.70 -15.81 23.43
C TYR A 102 2.71 -16.64 22.16
N PHE A 103 2.54 -15.98 21.01
CA PHE A 103 2.64 -16.58 19.68
C PHE A 103 3.61 -15.76 18.82
N SER A 104 4.36 -16.41 17.95
CA SER A 104 5.11 -15.73 16.90
C SER A 104 5.20 -16.62 15.67
N SER A 105 4.96 -16.05 14.50
CA SER A 105 5.23 -16.68 13.20
C SER A 105 6.28 -15.86 12.46
N SER A 106 7.00 -16.46 11.51
CA SER A 106 7.98 -15.72 10.71
C SER A 106 7.34 -14.55 9.95
N HIS A 107 8.18 -13.61 9.52
CA HIS A 107 7.73 -12.53 8.64
C HIS A 107 7.12 -13.06 7.34
N GLU A 108 7.76 -14.05 6.71
CA GLU A 108 7.26 -14.75 5.53
C GLU A 108 5.84 -15.33 5.72
N ARG A 109 5.59 -16.03 6.84
CA ARG A 109 4.25 -16.55 7.17
C ARG A 109 3.22 -15.46 7.38
N SER A 110 3.62 -14.33 7.94
CA SER A 110 2.70 -13.21 8.17
C SER A 110 2.10 -12.72 6.85
N HIS A 111 2.88 -12.69 5.77
CA HIS A 111 2.41 -12.30 4.44
C HIS A 111 1.43 -13.32 3.84
N LEU A 112 1.72 -14.61 4.00
CA LEU A 112 0.82 -15.70 3.58
C LEU A 112 -0.56 -15.58 4.22
N TRP A 113 -0.60 -15.46 5.55
CA TRP A 113 -1.86 -15.46 6.29
C TRP A 113 -2.60 -14.12 6.23
N CYS A 114 -1.89 -13.00 6.02
CA CYS A 114 -2.53 -11.72 5.75
C CYS A 114 -3.34 -11.78 4.45
N SER A 115 -2.70 -12.18 3.34
CA SER A 115 -3.38 -12.25 2.04
C SER A 115 -4.48 -13.31 2.03
N TYR A 116 -4.26 -14.48 2.63
CA TYR A 116 -5.30 -15.51 2.75
C TYR A 116 -6.48 -15.04 3.57
N GLY A 117 -6.24 -14.53 4.77
CA GLY A 117 -7.32 -14.17 5.69
C GLY A 117 -8.15 -12.97 5.28
N LEU A 118 -7.56 -12.04 4.53
CA LEU A 118 -8.26 -10.87 3.97
C LEU A 118 -8.90 -11.13 2.60
N SER A 119 -8.54 -12.20 1.88
CA SER A 119 -9.12 -12.50 0.58
C SER A 119 -10.63 -12.72 0.65
N PRO A 120 -11.38 -12.54 -0.45
CA PRO A 120 -12.81 -12.84 -0.49
C PRO A 120 -13.11 -14.34 -0.59
N PHE A 121 -12.08 -15.19 -0.67
CA PHE A 121 -12.25 -16.63 -0.84
C PHE A 121 -12.58 -17.31 0.48
N GLU A 122 -13.48 -18.29 0.41
CA GLU A 122 -13.91 -19.08 1.57
C GLU A 122 -12.75 -19.87 2.17
N GLN A 123 -12.86 -20.15 3.47
CA GLN A 123 -11.89 -21.01 4.15
C GLN A 123 -11.88 -22.40 3.51
N GLY A 124 -10.69 -22.96 3.30
CA GLY A 124 -10.50 -24.25 2.66
C GLY A 124 -10.62 -24.20 1.13
N GLN A 125 -10.79 -23.02 0.51
CA GLN A 125 -10.60 -22.89 -0.92
C GLN A 125 -9.09 -22.89 -1.25
N PRO A 126 -8.59 -23.84 -2.08
CA PRO A 126 -7.18 -23.84 -2.46
C PRO A 126 -6.79 -22.56 -3.20
N CYS A 127 -5.66 -21.99 -2.82
CA CYS A 127 -5.13 -20.75 -3.37
C CYS A 127 -3.63 -20.86 -3.60
N TYR A 128 -3.13 -20.21 -4.65
CA TYR A 128 -1.72 -19.88 -4.74
C TYR A 128 -1.43 -18.59 -3.99
N VAL A 129 -0.25 -18.49 -3.40
CA VAL A 129 0.24 -17.26 -2.79
C VAL A 129 1.58 -16.91 -3.38
N LEU A 130 1.73 -15.68 -3.86
CA LEU A 130 3.00 -15.08 -4.22
C LEU A 130 3.40 -14.13 -3.08
N VAL A 131 4.43 -14.52 -2.33
CA VAL A 131 5.08 -13.60 -1.37
C VAL A 131 6.15 -12.85 -2.12
N TRP A 132 5.83 -11.62 -2.50
CA TRP A 132 6.65 -10.76 -3.34
C TRP A 132 7.12 -9.54 -2.56
N GLU A 133 8.29 -9.67 -1.97
CA GLU A 133 8.85 -8.73 -1.01
C GLU A 133 10.12 -8.07 -1.51
N GLY A 134 10.62 -7.12 -0.73
CA GLY A 134 11.97 -6.57 -0.91
C GLY A 134 13.03 -7.67 -0.98
N ALA A 135 12.89 -8.69 -0.12
CA ALA A 135 13.87 -9.77 0.07
C ALA A 135 13.49 -11.13 -0.54
N LEU A 136 12.20 -11.40 -0.79
CA LEU A 136 11.68 -12.72 -1.12
C LEU A 136 10.79 -12.67 -2.37
N GLY A 137 10.78 -13.75 -3.15
CA GLY A 137 10.01 -13.85 -4.39
C GLY A 137 9.65 -15.30 -4.67
N ASP A 138 8.70 -15.82 -3.90
CA ASP A 138 8.44 -17.25 -3.77
C ASP A 138 6.94 -17.53 -3.93
N PHE A 139 6.62 -18.67 -4.55
CA PHE A 139 5.26 -19.18 -4.69
C PHE A 139 4.96 -20.27 -3.66
N TYR A 140 3.73 -20.27 -3.17
CA TYR A 140 3.19 -21.23 -2.22
C TYR A 140 1.79 -21.67 -2.64
N GLN A 141 1.35 -22.80 -2.09
CA GLN A 141 -0.03 -23.24 -2.15
C GLN A 141 -0.57 -23.37 -0.73
N ILE A 142 -1.77 -22.83 -0.49
CA ILE A 142 -2.59 -23.15 0.67
C ILE A 142 -3.68 -24.13 0.20
N ASP A 143 -3.73 -25.32 0.78
CA ASP A 143 -4.70 -26.36 0.41
C ASP A 143 -6.03 -26.26 1.19
N GLU A 144 -6.98 -27.17 0.92
CA GLU A 144 -8.28 -27.18 1.60
C GLU A 144 -8.23 -27.40 3.13
N LYS A 145 -7.10 -27.91 3.64
CA LYS A 145 -6.85 -28.16 5.05
C LYS A 145 -5.97 -27.08 5.69
N LEU A 146 -5.71 -26.00 4.96
CA LEU A 146 -4.84 -24.89 5.39
C LEU A 146 -3.37 -25.31 5.58
N ASN A 147 -2.92 -26.36 4.89
CA ASN A 147 -1.50 -26.68 4.82
C ASN A 147 -0.83 -25.79 3.79
N VAL A 148 0.36 -25.30 4.14
CA VAL A 148 1.19 -24.47 3.24
C VAL A 148 2.26 -25.33 2.61
N THR A 149 2.29 -25.40 1.28
CA THR A 149 3.37 -26.03 0.52
C THR A 149 4.16 -24.96 -0.23
N SER A 150 5.48 -24.95 -0.09
CA SER A 150 6.33 -24.13 -0.97
C SER A 150 6.33 -24.75 -2.37
N LEU A 151 5.97 -23.95 -3.37
CA LEU A 151 6.03 -24.34 -4.78
C LEU A 151 7.39 -24.01 -5.37
N GLY A 152 8.05 -22.97 -4.85
CA GLY A 152 9.47 -22.72 -5.05
C GLY A 152 9.80 -21.23 -5.15
N ARG A 153 11.11 -20.96 -5.13
CA ARG A 153 11.69 -19.63 -5.18
C ARG A 153 12.02 -19.24 -6.61
N VAL A 154 11.49 -18.12 -7.07
CA VAL A 154 11.79 -17.55 -8.39
C VAL A 154 13.01 -16.64 -8.31
N MET A 155 13.04 -15.76 -7.31
CA MET A 155 14.07 -14.74 -7.22
C MET A 155 14.29 -14.27 -5.79
N MET A 156 15.56 -14.24 -5.37
CA MET A 156 15.95 -13.51 -4.17
C MET A 156 15.96 -12.00 -4.40
N THR A 157 15.47 -11.27 -3.42
CA THR A 157 15.48 -9.80 -3.34
C THR A 157 14.89 -9.04 -4.55
N PRO A 158 13.72 -9.42 -5.09
CA PRO A 158 13.18 -8.79 -6.30
C PRO A 158 12.85 -7.30 -6.08
N GLY A 159 12.27 -6.92 -4.94
CA GLY A 159 11.99 -5.51 -4.64
C GLY A 159 13.27 -4.69 -4.47
N ASN A 160 14.32 -5.24 -3.85
CA ASN A 160 15.61 -4.55 -3.74
C ASN A 160 16.27 -4.37 -5.12
N LYS A 161 16.16 -5.38 -5.99
CA LYS A 161 16.64 -5.33 -7.38
C LYS A 161 15.91 -4.27 -8.20
N TYR A 162 14.60 -4.15 -8.01
CA TYR A 162 13.78 -3.12 -8.61
C TYR A 162 14.20 -1.73 -8.12
N SER A 163 14.27 -1.53 -6.81
CA SER A 163 14.65 -0.25 -6.21
C SER A 163 16.06 0.20 -6.58
N PHE A 164 17.02 -0.73 -6.72
CA PHE A 164 18.40 -0.38 -7.04
C PHE A 164 18.55 0.21 -8.44
N LEU A 165 17.68 -0.16 -9.39
CA LEU A 165 17.72 0.43 -10.73
C LEU A 165 17.47 1.95 -10.68
N TYR A 166 16.56 2.41 -9.83
CA TYR A 166 16.33 3.83 -9.60
C TYR A 166 17.57 4.49 -9.00
N ALA A 167 18.16 3.88 -7.96
CA ALA A 167 19.36 4.39 -7.32
C ALA A 167 20.53 4.54 -8.30
N LEU A 168 20.69 3.59 -9.23
CA LEU A 168 21.73 3.61 -10.26
C LEU A 168 21.65 4.85 -11.14
N ALA A 169 20.45 5.20 -11.60
CA ALA A 169 20.25 6.31 -12.52
C ALA A 169 20.19 7.69 -11.84
N ASP A 170 19.78 7.77 -10.57
CA ASP A 170 19.60 9.04 -9.87
C ASP A 170 20.94 9.67 -9.41
N PRO A 171 21.40 10.79 -9.99
CA PRO A 171 22.66 11.43 -9.60
C PRO A 171 22.70 11.90 -8.14
N THR A 172 21.53 12.07 -7.51
CA THR A 172 21.40 12.54 -6.11
C THR A 172 21.44 11.41 -5.08
N PHE A 173 21.50 10.14 -5.51
CA PHE A 173 21.60 9.01 -4.60
C PHE A 173 22.98 8.98 -3.92
N THR A 174 22.98 9.11 -2.59
CA THR A 174 24.19 9.24 -1.76
C THR A 174 24.31 8.18 -0.67
N LEU A 175 23.38 7.22 -0.61
CA LEU A 175 23.39 6.22 0.46
C LEU A 175 24.53 5.20 0.27
N PRO A 176 25.14 4.73 1.37
CA PRO A 176 26.24 3.79 1.31
C PRO A 176 25.79 2.40 0.81
N LYS A 177 26.77 1.53 0.54
CA LYS A 177 26.55 0.13 0.19
C LYS A 177 25.50 -0.53 1.10
N GLY A 178 24.55 -1.23 0.49
CA GLY A 178 23.51 -1.96 1.21
C GLY A 178 22.39 -1.12 1.80
N LYS A 179 22.23 0.12 1.34
CA LYS A 179 21.09 0.97 1.65
C LYS A 179 20.33 1.35 0.38
N LEU A 180 19.03 1.51 0.52
CA LEU A 180 18.11 2.00 -0.51
C LEU A 180 17.22 3.07 0.12
N ARG A 181 16.63 3.92 -0.71
CA ARG A 181 15.54 4.81 -0.28
C ARG A 181 14.22 4.08 -0.49
N ASN A 182 13.42 3.96 0.56
CA ASN A 182 12.20 3.16 0.56
C ASN A 182 11.10 3.77 -0.34
N GLU A 183 11.19 5.05 -0.70
CA GLU A 183 10.25 5.74 -1.58
C GLU A 183 10.54 5.56 -3.09
N ASP A 184 11.74 5.08 -3.46
CA ASP A 184 12.18 4.97 -4.85
C ASP A 184 11.36 3.97 -5.68
N PRO A 185 10.96 2.79 -5.19
CA PRO A 185 10.16 1.83 -5.98
C PRO A 185 8.88 2.43 -6.55
N GLY A 186 8.15 3.22 -5.75
CA GLY A 186 6.93 3.87 -6.22
C GLY A 186 7.19 4.97 -7.26
N LYS A 187 8.38 5.59 -7.25
CA LYS A 187 8.81 6.56 -8.27
C LYS A 187 9.21 5.84 -9.56
N LEU A 188 9.95 4.73 -9.44
CA LEU A 188 10.34 3.92 -10.59
C LEU A 188 9.11 3.39 -11.34
N MET A 189 8.08 2.94 -10.62
CA MET A 189 6.81 2.53 -11.23
C MET A 189 6.16 3.66 -12.03
N ALA A 190 6.17 4.90 -11.52
CA ALA A 190 5.67 6.04 -12.29
C ALA A 190 6.52 6.34 -13.53
N LEU A 191 7.85 6.16 -13.46
CA LEU A 191 8.76 6.34 -14.60
C LEU A 191 8.59 5.26 -15.67
N CYS A 192 8.14 4.06 -15.31
CA CYS A 192 7.84 3.00 -16.28
C CYS A 192 6.80 3.45 -17.33
N ALA A 193 5.86 4.34 -16.98
CA ALA A 193 4.87 4.90 -17.92
C ALA A 193 5.51 5.75 -19.05
N TYR A 194 6.73 6.25 -18.85
CA TYR A 194 7.50 7.00 -19.85
C TYR A 194 8.40 6.09 -20.71
N GLY A 195 8.40 4.78 -20.44
CA GLY A 195 9.17 3.79 -21.15
C GLY A 195 8.27 2.89 -22.00
N GLU A 196 8.88 2.28 -23.02
CA GLU A 196 8.20 1.34 -23.90
C GLU A 196 8.63 -0.10 -23.57
N SER A 197 7.67 -1.01 -23.52
CA SER A 197 7.93 -2.45 -23.54
C SER A 197 8.64 -2.86 -24.84
N GLY A 198 9.24 -4.06 -24.85
CA GLY A 198 9.87 -4.63 -26.03
C GLY A 198 11.21 -5.30 -25.72
N GLU A 199 11.94 -5.67 -26.77
CA GLU A 199 13.23 -6.34 -26.63
C GLU A 199 14.31 -5.40 -26.08
N MET A 200 15.09 -5.91 -25.12
CA MET A 200 16.25 -5.22 -24.58
C MET A 200 17.39 -5.15 -25.59
N ASP A 201 18.01 -3.98 -25.71
CA ASP A 201 19.30 -3.81 -26.39
C ASP A 201 20.44 -4.53 -25.64
N ALA A 202 21.65 -4.56 -26.22
CA ALA A 202 22.78 -5.29 -25.63
C ALA A 202 23.18 -4.75 -24.25
N ASP A 203 23.16 -3.43 -24.05
CA ASP A 203 23.56 -2.80 -22.78
C ASP A 203 22.47 -2.96 -21.71
N GLU A 204 21.19 -2.85 -22.11
CA GLU A 204 20.02 -3.13 -21.26
C GLU A 204 20.06 -4.57 -20.76
N ARG A 205 20.38 -5.51 -21.65
CA ARG A 205 20.47 -6.94 -21.33
C ARG A 205 21.64 -7.25 -20.42
N GLU A 206 22.83 -6.73 -20.72
CA GLU A 206 24.03 -6.92 -19.88
C GLU A 206 23.77 -6.42 -18.44
N LEU A 207 23.24 -5.20 -18.30
CA LEU A 207 22.92 -4.63 -16.99
C LEU A 207 21.84 -5.45 -16.27
N THR A 208 20.76 -5.80 -16.98
CA THR A 208 19.65 -6.55 -16.39
C THR A 208 20.09 -7.91 -15.90
N GLU A 209 20.81 -8.68 -16.72
CA GLU A 209 21.36 -9.99 -16.32
C GLU A 209 22.33 -9.84 -15.15
N PHE A 210 23.17 -8.80 -15.16
CA PHE A 210 24.08 -8.52 -14.06
C PHE A 210 23.35 -8.28 -12.74
N LEU A 211 22.27 -7.50 -12.74
CA LEU A 211 21.50 -7.21 -11.52
C LEU A 211 20.68 -8.41 -11.07
N LEU A 212 19.98 -9.07 -11.99
CA LEU A 212 19.02 -10.11 -11.64
C LEU A 212 19.66 -11.44 -11.22
N LYS A 213 20.90 -11.75 -11.68
CA LYS A 213 21.63 -12.98 -11.30
C LYS A 213 22.18 -13.00 -9.86
N ARG A 214 22.11 -11.88 -9.15
CA ARG A 214 22.66 -11.76 -7.78
C ARG A 214 21.64 -12.21 -6.74
N ASP A 215 22.10 -12.93 -5.72
CA ASP A 215 21.21 -13.31 -4.61
C ASP A 215 20.87 -12.15 -3.67
N SER A 216 21.74 -11.14 -3.57
CA SER A 216 21.45 -9.95 -2.77
C SER A 216 22.18 -8.74 -3.30
N ILE A 217 21.45 -7.76 -3.83
CA ILE A 217 22.05 -6.47 -4.22
C ILE A 217 22.56 -5.73 -2.99
N LEU A 218 21.78 -5.70 -1.91
CA LEU A 218 22.14 -4.92 -0.72
C LEU A 218 23.44 -5.42 -0.06
N ALA A 219 23.65 -6.73 0.00
CA ALA A 219 24.87 -7.26 0.61
C ALA A 219 26.09 -7.12 -0.32
N THR A 220 25.88 -7.17 -1.64
CA THR A 220 26.99 -7.41 -2.58
C THR A 220 27.40 -6.18 -3.37
N LEU A 221 26.53 -5.19 -3.54
CA LEU A 221 26.70 -4.13 -4.53
C LEU A 221 26.55 -2.73 -3.93
N SER A 222 27.53 -1.87 -4.20
CA SER A 222 27.40 -0.42 -4.06
C SER A 222 27.05 0.20 -5.41
N LYS A 223 26.52 1.42 -5.41
CA LYS A 223 26.22 2.12 -6.65
C LYS A 223 27.51 2.41 -7.44
N GLU A 224 28.60 2.74 -6.75
CA GLU A 224 29.91 3.05 -7.32
C GLU A 224 30.53 1.88 -8.10
N ASP A 225 30.17 0.64 -7.74
CA ASP A 225 30.58 -0.57 -8.47
C ASP A 225 29.98 -0.62 -9.88
N MET A 226 29.00 0.24 -10.19
CA MET A 226 28.27 0.28 -11.47
C MET A 226 28.73 1.40 -12.39
N ARG A 227 29.86 2.09 -12.11
CA ARG A 227 30.41 3.17 -12.97
C ARG A 227 30.71 2.75 -14.41
N TRP A 228 30.84 1.46 -14.67
CA TRP A 228 31.00 0.89 -16.01
C TRP A 228 29.70 0.96 -16.84
N SER A 229 28.54 1.01 -16.19
CA SER A 229 27.25 1.04 -16.88
C SER A 229 26.93 2.44 -17.39
N LYS A 230 26.48 2.55 -18.65
CA LYS A 230 26.02 3.83 -19.23
C LYS A 230 24.84 4.45 -18.47
N TYR A 231 24.13 3.66 -17.65
CA TYR A 231 23.00 4.10 -16.85
C TYR A 231 23.39 4.69 -15.50
N TYR A 232 24.66 4.62 -15.11
CA TYR A 232 25.15 5.24 -13.88
C TYR A 232 24.99 6.77 -13.94
N ASN A 233 24.19 7.33 -13.02
CA ASN A 233 23.89 8.77 -12.94
C ASN A 233 23.38 9.38 -14.26
N ILE A 234 22.74 8.59 -15.12
CA ILE A 234 22.24 9.07 -16.42
C ILE A 234 21.10 10.09 -16.28
N GLY A 235 20.43 10.13 -15.12
CA GLY A 235 19.24 10.94 -14.89
C GLY A 235 17.95 10.12 -15.01
N LEU A 236 16.99 10.43 -14.15
CA LEU A 236 15.74 9.66 -14.02
C LEU A 236 14.72 9.96 -15.13
N ASP A 237 14.82 11.12 -15.75
CA ASP A 237 14.01 11.58 -16.87
C ASP A 237 14.66 11.29 -18.23
N HIS A 238 15.86 10.69 -18.25
CA HIS A 238 16.56 10.38 -19.49
C HIS A 238 15.79 9.28 -20.27
N PRO A 239 15.47 9.46 -21.57
CA PRO A 239 14.67 8.50 -22.34
C PRO A 239 15.24 7.08 -22.39
N ALA A 240 16.57 6.94 -22.39
CA ALA A 240 17.19 5.62 -22.31
C ALA A 240 16.94 4.92 -20.96
N PHE A 241 16.86 5.68 -19.87
CA PHE A 241 16.57 5.13 -18.56
C PHE A 241 15.09 4.76 -18.42
N THR A 242 14.15 5.59 -18.89
CA THR A 242 12.72 5.25 -18.78
C THR A 242 12.38 3.99 -19.59
N ARG A 243 12.97 3.81 -20.79
CA ARG A 243 12.88 2.54 -21.54
C ARG A 243 13.46 1.36 -20.76
N LEU A 244 14.68 1.49 -20.22
CA LEU A 244 15.27 0.45 -19.38
C LEU A 244 14.38 0.13 -18.17
N ALA A 245 13.84 1.15 -17.49
CA ALA A 245 12.98 0.97 -16.32
C ALA A 245 11.74 0.15 -16.66
N LYS A 246 11.07 0.44 -17.78
CA LYS A 246 9.91 -0.35 -18.23
C LYS A 246 10.31 -1.79 -18.55
N ARG A 247 11.35 -1.99 -19.37
CA ARG A 247 11.79 -3.32 -19.80
C ARG A 247 12.33 -4.16 -18.66
N TYR A 248 13.04 -3.56 -17.72
CA TYR A 248 13.53 -4.23 -16.52
C TYR A 248 12.39 -4.66 -15.60
N SER A 249 11.37 -3.81 -15.44
CA SER A 249 10.13 -4.15 -14.74
C SER A 249 9.44 -5.36 -15.39
N ASP A 250 9.35 -5.35 -16.72
CA ASP A 250 8.74 -6.45 -17.50
C ASP A 250 9.56 -7.74 -17.39
N GLU A 251 10.89 -7.67 -17.42
CA GLU A 251 11.76 -8.83 -17.27
C GLU A 251 11.68 -9.45 -15.88
N ILE A 252 11.58 -8.64 -14.81
CA ILE A 252 11.31 -9.16 -13.47
C ILE A 252 9.97 -9.92 -13.50
N PHE A 253 8.89 -9.29 -13.97
CA PHE A 253 7.58 -9.96 -14.06
C PHE A 253 7.63 -11.25 -14.87
N ASN A 254 8.27 -11.22 -16.06
CA ASN A 254 8.34 -12.35 -16.98
C ASN A 254 8.96 -13.58 -16.34
N ARG A 255 9.99 -13.43 -15.48
CA ARG A 255 10.56 -14.58 -14.75
C ARG A 255 9.56 -15.25 -13.83
N PHE A 256 8.76 -14.46 -13.10
CA PHE A 256 7.71 -15.00 -12.24
C PHE A 256 6.56 -15.58 -13.06
N TYR A 257 6.16 -14.93 -14.15
CA TYR A 257 5.12 -15.41 -15.04
C TYR A 257 5.48 -16.73 -15.70
N LEU A 258 6.71 -16.88 -16.22
CA LEU A 258 7.17 -18.13 -16.82
C LEU A 258 7.20 -19.27 -15.81
N TYR A 259 7.69 -18.99 -14.60
CA TYR A 259 7.66 -19.95 -13.50
C TYR A 259 6.23 -20.37 -13.14
N ALA A 260 5.32 -19.39 -12.98
CA ALA A 260 3.92 -19.67 -12.67
C ALA A 260 3.25 -20.49 -13.78
N LYS A 261 3.49 -20.14 -15.04
CA LYS A 261 2.94 -20.87 -16.19
C LYS A 261 3.40 -22.33 -16.24
N GLU A 262 4.64 -22.60 -15.83
CA GLU A 262 5.20 -23.96 -15.80
C GLU A 262 4.69 -24.78 -14.60
N HIS A 263 4.58 -24.17 -13.42
CA HIS A 263 4.39 -24.91 -12.17
C HIS A 263 2.99 -24.78 -11.52
N LEU A 264 2.23 -23.73 -11.83
CA LEU A 264 0.94 -23.42 -11.20
C LEU A 264 -0.22 -23.72 -12.17
N THR A 265 -0.45 -25.01 -12.43
CA THR A 265 -1.32 -25.49 -13.53
C THR A 265 -2.78 -25.73 -13.15
N GLN A 266 -3.11 -25.67 -11.86
CA GLN A 266 -4.42 -26.03 -11.33
C GLN A 266 -5.44 -24.89 -11.46
N GLY A 267 -5.02 -23.68 -11.87
CA GLY A 267 -5.89 -22.53 -12.10
C GLY A 267 -6.53 -21.95 -10.83
N TYR A 268 -5.98 -22.26 -9.65
CA TYR A 268 -6.43 -21.66 -8.38
C TYR A 268 -6.28 -20.13 -8.40
N PRO A 269 -7.05 -19.39 -7.59
CA PRO A 269 -6.82 -17.96 -7.44
C PRO A 269 -5.42 -17.66 -6.93
N LEU A 270 -4.88 -16.51 -7.35
CA LEU A 270 -3.61 -16.00 -6.87
C LEU A 270 -3.83 -14.94 -5.79
N LEU A 271 -3.19 -15.13 -4.65
CA LEU A 271 -3.05 -14.13 -3.59
C LEU A 271 -1.66 -13.50 -3.70
N ILE A 272 -1.59 -12.18 -3.80
CA ILE A 272 -0.32 -11.46 -3.83
C ILE A 272 -0.14 -10.78 -2.48
N SER A 273 1.03 -10.99 -1.88
CA SER A 273 1.45 -10.35 -0.65
C SER A 273 2.86 -9.78 -0.83
N GLY A 274 3.25 -8.92 0.09
CA GLY A 274 4.53 -8.27 0.12
C GLY A 274 4.57 -6.92 -0.62
N GLY A 275 5.61 -6.13 -0.36
CA GLY A 275 5.79 -4.77 -0.85
C GLY A 275 5.83 -4.64 -2.37
N CYS A 276 6.27 -5.68 -3.11
CA CYS A 276 6.19 -5.69 -4.57
C CYS A 276 4.73 -5.75 -5.07
N GLY A 277 3.81 -6.28 -4.26
CA GLY A 277 2.37 -6.27 -4.53
C GLY A 277 1.75 -4.86 -4.57
N LEU A 278 2.49 -3.81 -4.19
CA LEU A 278 2.06 -2.41 -4.40
C LEU A 278 2.26 -1.93 -5.84
N ASN A 279 2.95 -2.70 -6.68
CA ASN A 279 3.21 -2.38 -8.07
C ASN A 279 1.97 -2.67 -8.94
N CYS A 280 1.38 -1.60 -9.45
CA CYS A 280 0.09 -1.66 -10.14
C CYS A 280 0.22 -2.21 -11.56
N ASP A 281 1.37 -2.03 -12.22
CA ASP A 281 1.65 -2.66 -13.51
C ASP A 281 1.65 -4.17 -13.36
N TRP A 282 2.43 -4.68 -12.40
CA TRP A 282 2.52 -6.13 -12.16
C TRP A 282 1.20 -6.74 -11.74
N ASN A 283 0.42 -6.06 -10.90
CA ASN A 283 -0.91 -6.55 -10.52
C ASN A 283 -1.88 -6.60 -11.71
N THR A 284 -1.86 -5.60 -12.60
CA THR A 284 -2.66 -5.62 -13.83
C THR A 284 -2.19 -6.74 -14.76
N MET A 285 -0.89 -6.96 -14.89
CA MET A 285 -0.34 -8.07 -15.69
C MET A 285 -0.77 -9.44 -15.13
N TRP A 286 -0.73 -9.64 -13.80
CA TRP A 286 -1.20 -10.88 -13.18
C TRP A 286 -2.69 -11.10 -13.38
N ARG A 287 -3.52 -10.06 -13.22
CA ARG A 287 -4.96 -10.15 -13.46
C ARG A 287 -5.29 -10.53 -14.90
N ASN A 288 -4.51 -10.06 -15.87
CA ASN A 288 -4.79 -10.23 -17.29
C ASN A 288 -4.06 -11.41 -17.93
N CYS A 289 -3.16 -12.10 -17.22
CA CYS A 289 -2.32 -13.16 -17.81
C CYS A 289 -3.09 -14.45 -18.13
N GLY A 290 -4.30 -14.63 -17.59
CA GLY A 290 -5.15 -15.80 -17.84
C GLY A 290 -4.72 -17.10 -17.15
N LEU A 291 -3.72 -17.07 -16.26
CA LEU A 291 -3.27 -18.26 -15.52
C LEU A 291 -4.15 -18.61 -14.31
N PHE A 292 -4.83 -17.61 -13.73
CA PHE A 292 -5.56 -17.75 -12.48
C PHE A 292 -7.02 -17.40 -12.68
N ARG A 293 -7.89 -18.09 -11.94
CA ARG A 293 -9.32 -17.78 -11.94
C ARG A 293 -9.60 -16.36 -11.45
N ASP A 294 -8.84 -15.89 -10.47
CA ASP A 294 -8.95 -14.56 -9.88
C ASP A 294 -7.63 -14.16 -9.21
N VAL A 295 -7.42 -12.87 -8.99
CA VAL A 295 -6.22 -12.32 -8.36
C VAL A 295 -6.63 -11.33 -7.27
N PHE A 296 -6.24 -11.63 -6.02
CA PHE A 296 -6.49 -10.75 -4.88
C PHE A 296 -5.18 -10.15 -4.35
N VAL A 297 -5.22 -8.83 -4.12
CA VAL A 297 -4.14 -8.07 -3.48
C VAL A 297 -4.74 -7.27 -2.33
N PRO A 298 -4.30 -7.47 -1.07
CA PRO A 298 -4.79 -6.69 0.05
C PRO A 298 -4.26 -5.25 -0.01
N PRO A 299 -5.01 -4.25 0.51
CA PRO A 299 -4.57 -2.85 0.52
C PRO A 299 -3.30 -2.62 1.34
N CYS A 300 -3.05 -3.47 2.33
CA CYS A 300 -1.88 -3.51 3.21
C CYS A 300 -0.95 -4.68 2.85
N THR A 301 -0.70 -4.90 1.56
CA THR A 301 0.19 -5.98 1.07
C THR A 301 1.64 -5.82 1.52
N ASN A 302 2.13 -4.59 1.77
CA ASN A 302 3.44 -4.37 2.38
C ASN A 302 3.43 -4.79 3.85
N ASP A 303 4.56 -4.59 4.53
CA ASP A 303 4.75 -5.11 5.88
C ASP A 303 3.80 -4.50 6.94
N THR A 304 3.00 -3.47 6.64
CA THR A 304 1.96 -3.00 7.57
C THR A 304 0.86 -4.06 7.78
N GLY A 305 0.64 -4.95 6.81
CA GLY A 305 -0.29 -6.08 6.93
C GLY A 305 0.22 -7.24 7.78
N SER A 306 1.51 -7.31 8.09
CA SER A 306 2.10 -8.45 8.82
C SER A 306 1.55 -8.62 10.24
N ALA A 307 1.14 -7.53 10.91
CA ALA A 307 0.48 -7.64 12.21
C ALA A 307 -0.87 -8.39 12.08
N ILE A 308 -1.66 -8.04 11.07
CA ILE A 308 -2.91 -8.73 10.74
C ILE A 308 -2.63 -10.21 10.42
N GLY A 309 -1.67 -10.47 9.53
CA GLY A 309 -1.31 -11.83 9.15
C GLY A 309 -0.85 -12.71 10.30
N THR A 310 -0.04 -12.16 11.22
CA THR A 310 0.39 -12.88 12.43
C THR A 310 -0.79 -13.15 13.37
N ALA A 311 -1.74 -12.22 13.50
CA ALA A 311 -2.96 -12.43 14.29
C ALA A 311 -3.83 -13.55 13.69
N ILE A 312 -3.95 -13.59 12.36
CA ILE A 312 -4.71 -14.61 11.64
C ILE A 312 -4.01 -15.98 11.74
N ASP A 313 -2.68 -16.03 11.70
CA ASP A 313 -1.93 -17.27 11.90
C ASP A 313 -2.12 -17.81 13.34
N ALA A 314 -2.07 -16.93 14.35
CA ALA A 314 -2.39 -17.30 15.71
C ALA A 314 -3.86 -17.79 15.85
N MET A 315 -4.80 -17.15 15.15
CA MET A 315 -6.20 -17.58 15.11
C MET A 315 -6.34 -18.98 14.53
N ARG A 316 -5.65 -19.25 13.41
CA ARG A 316 -5.61 -20.54 12.75
C ARG A 316 -5.07 -21.61 13.68
N GLU A 317 -3.96 -21.33 14.34
CA GLU A 317 -3.32 -22.24 15.27
C GLU A 317 -4.23 -22.63 16.45
N PHE A 318 -4.87 -21.65 17.08
CA PHE A 318 -5.64 -21.90 18.30
C PHE A 318 -7.11 -22.30 18.07
N THR A 319 -7.66 -22.05 16.87
CA THR A 319 -9.10 -22.25 16.61
C THR A 319 -9.40 -23.01 15.32
N GLY A 320 -8.42 -23.20 14.43
CA GLY A 320 -8.63 -23.73 13.09
C GLY A 320 -9.29 -22.76 12.10
N LYS A 321 -9.57 -21.51 12.51
CA LYS A 321 -10.13 -20.47 11.63
C LYS A 321 -9.04 -19.53 11.13
N ALA A 322 -9.09 -19.16 9.85
CA ALA A 322 -8.09 -18.30 9.20
C ALA A 322 -8.72 -17.16 8.37
N LYS A 323 -10.03 -16.90 8.52
CA LYS A 323 -10.77 -15.86 7.81
C LYS A 323 -11.31 -14.83 8.78
N VAL A 324 -11.24 -13.55 8.40
CA VAL A 324 -11.79 -12.45 9.20
C VAL A 324 -12.71 -11.56 8.36
N GLU A 325 -13.81 -11.10 8.95
CA GLU A 325 -14.52 -9.91 8.49
C GLU A 325 -13.62 -8.69 8.72
N TRP A 326 -13.46 -7.85 7.70
CA TRP A 326 -12.58 -6.69 7.76
C TRP A 326 -13.12 -5.52 6.93
N ASN A 327 -12.60 -4.33 7.22
CA ASN A 327 -12.86 -3.11 6.46
C ASN A 327 -11.51 -2.38 6.30
N VAL A 328 -11.28 -1.74 5.15
CA VAL A 328 -10.07 -0.94 4.92
C VAL A 328 -9.95 0.22 5.90
N TYR A 329 -11.06 0.74 6.42
CA TYR A 329 -11.12 1.79 7.44
C TYR A 329 -10.94 1.24 8.87
N ALA A 330 -9.92 0.41 9.08
CA ALA A 330 -9.64 -0.28 10.35
C ALA A 330 -8.60 0.42 11.23
N ASP A 331 -7.91 1.46 10.75
CA ASP A 331 -6.99 2.26 11.59
C ASP A 331 -7.78 3.24 12.47
N ARG A 332 -7.10 4.12 13.18
CA ARG A 332 -7.64 5.05 14.18
C ARG A 332 -8.69 6.02 13.62
N PRO A 333 -9.67 6.44 14.45
CA PRO A 333 -10.57 7.54 14.12
C PRO A 333 -9.82 8.87 13.99
N PHE A 334 -10.44 9.83 13.30
CA PHE A 334 -9.97 11.22 13.28
C PHE A 334 -10.06 11.85 14.69
N VAL A 335 -9.18 12.79 15.01
CA VAL A 335 -9.13 13.47 16.31
C VAL A 335 -9.34 14.97 16.16
N ASP A 336 -10.43 15.49 16.74
CA ASP A 336 -10.65 16.95 16.82
C ASP A 336 -9.95 17.54 18.05
N ASP A 337 -8.70 17.98 17.86
CA ASP A 337 -7.84 18.54 18.91
C ASP A 337 -7.66 20.07 18.83
N LEU A 338 -8.28 20.74 17.85
CA LEU A 338 -8.15 22.18 17.65
C LEU A 338 -9.52 22.87 17.61
N PRO A 339 -10.02 23.35 18.76
CA PRO A 339 -11.37 23.93 18.85
C PRO A 339 -11.51 25.32 18.24
N HIS A 340 -10.40 26.02 17.94
CA HIS A 340 -10.43 27.39 17.44
C HIS A 340 -9.51 27.59 16.23
N MET A 341 -10.11 28.03 15.13
CA MET A 341 -9.45 28.36 13.86
C MET A 341 -9.92 29.76 13.41
N PRO A 342 -9.20 30.85 13.76
CA PRO A 342 -9.71 32.22 13.68
C PRO A 342 -9.97 32.74 12.26
N ASP A 343 -9.29 32.16 11.27
CA ASP A 343 -9.30 32.50 9.84
C ASP A 343 -10.06 31.49 8.99
N VAL A 344 -10.90 30.66 9.63
CA VAL A 344 -11.71 29.64 8.97
C VAL A 344 -13.18 29.89 9.25
N ASP A 345 -13.99 29.91 8.19
CA ASP A 345 -15.43 29.88 8.30
C ASP A 345 -15.90 28.43 8.34
N VAL A 346 -16.68 28.08 9.36
CA VAL A 346 -17.15 26.71 9.62
C VAL A 346 -18.64 26.62 9.29
N TYR A 347 -19.00 25.66 8.44
CA TYR A 347 -20.36 25.35 8.05
C TYR A 347 -20.68 23.89 8.42
N PRO A 348 -21.96 23.55 8.67
CA PRO A 348 -22.39 22.16 8.63
C PRO A 348 -22.02 21.52 7.29
N LEU A 349 -21.65 20.24 7.30
CA LEU A 349 -21.28 19.51 6.10
C LEU A 349 -22.49 19.38 5.16
N ASP A 350 -22.41 20.09 4.04
CA ASP A 350 -23.31 19.97 2.90
C ASP A 350 -22.49 19.50 1.69
N LEU A 351 -22.72 18.25 1.27
CA LEU A 351 -21.99 17.66 0.17
C LEU A 351 -22.24 18.35 -1.17
N GLN A 352 -23.40 19.00 -1.37
CA GLN A 352 -23.65 19.79 -2.57
C GLN A 352 -22.77 21.05 -2.58
N ARG A 353 -22.59 21.68 -1.43
CA ARG A 353 -21.66 22.80 -1.30
C ARG A 353 -20.22 22.38 -1.55
N VAL A 354 -19.78 21.24 -1.00
CA VAL A 354 -18.44 20.70 -1.25
C VAL A 354 -18.25 20.36 -2.73
N ALA A 355 -19.26 19.76 -3.37
CA ALA A 355 -19.23 19.46 -4.80
C ALA A 355 -19.14 20.73 -5.66
N SER A 356 -19.90 21.79 -5.34
CA SER A 356 -19.79 23.10 -6.00
C SER A 356 -18.39 23.67 -5.86
N PHE A 357 -17.82 23.62 -4.65
CA PHE A 357 -16.48 24.10 -4.36
C PHE A 357 -15.42 23.38 -5.21
N LEU A 358 -15.51 22.06 -5.31
CA LEU A 358 -14.64 21.25 -6.18
C LEU A 358 -14.83 21.59 -7.67
N SER A 359 -16.07 21.82 -8.11
CA SER A 359 -16.38 22.16 -9.52
C SER A 359 -15.79 23.51 -9.95
N GLU A 360 -15.61 24.42 -8.98
CA GLU A 360 -14.94 25.72 -9.14
C GLU A 360 -13.40 25.63 -9.15
N GLN A 361 -12.83 24.43 -9.35
CA GLN A 361 -11.37 24.20 -9.37
C GLN A 361 -10.66 24.51 -8.04
N LYS A 362 -11.39 24.47 -6.92
CA LYS A 362 -10.80 24.55 -5.58
C LYS A 362 -10.43 23.17 -5.06
N VAL A 363 -9.49 23.12 -4.12
CA VAL A 363 -9.00 21.88 -3.53
C VAL A 363 -9.61 21.69 -2.14
N VAL A 364 -10.00 20.46 -1.82
CA VAL A 364 -10.55 20.11 -0.50
C VAL A 364 -9.67 19.06 0.17
N ALA A 365 -9.16 19.37 1.36
CA ALA A 365 -8.60 18.35 2.24
C ALA A 365 -9.75 17.62 2.96
N TRP A 366 -9.88 16.33 2.73
CA TRP A 366 -11.01 15.52 3.13
C TRP A 366 -10.62 14.53 4.22
N THR A 367 -11.26 14.68 5.38
CA THR A 367 -11.15 13.73 6.48
C THR A 367 -12.52 13.23 6.93
N GLN A 368 -12.69 11.91 6.99
CA GLN A 368 -13.93 11.27 7.44
C GLN A 368 -13.63 10.00 8.23
N GLY A 369 -14.38 9.75 9.29
CA GLY A 369 -14.35 8.50 10.06
C GLY A 369 -12.95 7.95 10.39
N ARG A 370 -12.79 6.63 10.25
CA ARG A 370 -11.53 5.92 10.51
C ARG A 370 -10.58 5.99 9.33
N CYS A 371 -9.29 6.11 9.64
CA CYS A 371 -8.22 6.11 8.66
C CYS A 371 -8.09 4.75 7.94
N GLU A 372 -7.65 4.79 6.69
CA GLU A 372 -7.44 3.62 5.85
C GLU A 372 -6.16 2.89 6.24
N ILE A 373 -6.19 1.55 6.24
CA ILE A 373 -4.99 0.71 6.30
C ILE A 373 -4.31 0.68 4.93
N GLY A 374 -3.00 0.51 4.93
CA GLY A 374 -2.14 0.50 3.76
C GLY A 374 -1.69 1.91 3.34
N PRO A 375 -0.84 2.00 2.31
CA PRO A 375 -0.15 3.24 1.95
C PRO A 375 -0.99 4.18 1.05
N ARG A 376 -2.20 3.79 0.65
CA ARG A 376 -3.03 4.56 -0.29
C ARG A 376 -4.13 5.29 0.48
N ALA A 377 -4.35 6.56 0.16
CA ALA A 377 -5.53 7.28 0.64
C ALA A 377 -6.72 6.83 -0.19
N LEU A 378 -7.74 6.29 0.47
CA LEU A 378 -8.90 5.65 -0.15
C LEU A 378 -10.20 6.36 0.26
N GLY A 379 -10.15 7.70 0.35
CA GLY A 379 -11.33 8.55 0.51
C GLY A 379 -11.66 8.95 1.95
N ASN A 380 -10.85 8.60 2.94
CA ASN A 380 -10.99 9.07 4.31
C ASN A 380 -9.85 9.99 4.75
N ARG A 381 -8.66 9.94 4.14
CA ARG A 381 -7.55 10.90 4.37
C ARG A 381 -6.99 11.40 3.04
N SER A 382 -7.82 12.15 2.33
CA SER A 382 -7.62 12.48 0.93
C SER A 382 -7.50 13.98 0.67
N ILE A 383 -6.79 14.37 -0.37
CA ILE A 383 -6.90 15.67 -1.00
C ILE A 383 -7.70 15.45 -2.29
N LEU A 384 -8.83 16.14 -2.40
CA LEU A 384 -9.79 16.01 -3.49
C LEU A 384 -9.77 17.26 -4.36
N ALA A 385 -9.90 17.06 -5.67
CA ALA A 385 -10.01 18.14 -6.65
C ALA A 385 -10.71 17.66 -7.92
N ALA A 386 -11.15 18.61 -8.77
CA ALA A 386 -11.70 18.28 -10.08
C ALA A 386 -10.65 17.60 -11.01
N PRO A 387 -11.03 16.60 -11.82
CA PRO A 387 -10.08 15.81 -12.61
C PRO A 387 -9.78 16.36 -14.01
N PHE A 388 -10.29 17.55 -14.36
CA PHE A 388 -10.45 17.91 -15.78
C PHE A 388 -9.24 18.59 -16.44
N THR A 389 -8.32 19.17 -15.67
CA THR A 389 -7.29 20.06 -16.22
C THR A 389 -5.87 19.65 -15.81
N ASP A 390 -4.91 19.80 -16.73
CA ASP A 390 -3.49 19.62 -16.43
C ASP A 390 -3.01 20.62 -15.36
N ALA A 391 -3.58 21.84 -15.36
CA ALA A 391 -3.30 22.83 -14.34
C ALA A 391 -3.65 22.34 -12.94
N MET A 392 -4.73 21.57 -12.78
CA MET A 392 -5.08 20.97 -11.49
C MET A 392 -4.09 19.88 -11.08
N ARG A 393 -3.64 19.03 -12.00
CA ARG A 393 -2.57 18.05 -11.72
C ARG A 393 -1.30 18.75 -11.25
N ASP A 394 -0.88 19.79 -11.96
CA ASP A 394 0.34 20.53 -11.64
C ASP A 394 0.22 21.24 -10.29
N ARG A 395 -0.96 21.79 -9.99
CA ARG A 395 -1.29 22.36 -8.68
C ARG A 395 -1.18 21.33 -7.56
N LEU A 396 -1.76 20.14 -7.73
CA LEU A 396 -1.68 19.06 -6.74
C LEU A 396 -0.23 18.59 -6.56
N ASN A 397 0.55 18.46 -7.63
CA ASN A 397 1.96 18.11 -7.55
C ASN A 397 2.78 19.17 -6.79
N HIS A 398 2.47 20.45 -6.97
CA HIS A 398 3.06 21.55 -6.20
C HIS A 398 2.70 21.48 -4.71
N ILE A 399 1.41 21.32 -4.38
CA ILE A 399 0.93 21.13 -3.00
C ILE A 399 1.63 19.96 -2.32
N LYS A 400 1.81 18.85 -3.04
CA LYS A 400 2.48 17.65 -2.53
C LYS A 400 4.01 17.73 -2.54
N LYS A 401 4.61 18.79 -3.11
CA LYS A 401 6.05 18.93 -3.33
C LYS A 401 6.65 17.68 -4.01
N ARG A 402 5.94 17.16 -5.03
CA ARG A 402 6.29 15.94 -5.77
C ARG A 402 6.93 16.27 -7.12
N GLU A 403 7.65 15.30 -7.64
CA GLU A 403 8.17 15.33 -9.01
C GLU A 403 7.01 15.36 -10.02
N GLY A 404 7.14 16.13 -11.10
CA GLY A 404 6.05 16.36 -12.06
C GLY A 404 5.57 15.12 -12.81
N PHE A 405 6.40 14.06 -12.87
CA PHE A 405 6.04 12.79 -13.50
C PHE A 405 5.13 11.92 -12.63
N ARG A 406 4.92 12.27 -11.35
CA ARG A 406 4.07 11.48 -10.48
C ARG A 406 2.60 11.73 -10.82
N PRO A 407 1.82 10.65 -10.98
CA PRO A 407 0.41 10.77 -11.30
C PRO A 407 -0.46 11.10 -10.09
N VAL A 408 -1.63 11.65 -10.36
CA VAL A 408 -2.74 11.76 -9.39
C VAL A 408 -3.72 10.64 -9.68
N ALA A 409 -4.15 9.91 -8.66
CA ALA A 409 -5.08 8.80 -8.84
C ALA A 409 -6.53 9.31 -8.91
N PRO A 410 -7.42 8.68 -9.69
CA PRO A 410 -8.84 8.97 -9.65
C PRO A 410 -9.56 8.18 -8.54
N ILE A 411 -10.60 8.80 -7.98
CA ILE A 411 -11.66 8.14 -7.20
C ILE A 411 -12.98 8.30 -7.96
N CYS A 412 -13.68 7.19 -8.19
CA CYS A 412 -14.78 7.08 -9.14
C CYS A 412 -15.97 6.31 -8.53
N LEU A 413 -17.19 6.66 -8.91
CA LEU A 413 -18.36 5.83 -8.64
C LEU A 413 -18.18 4.45 -9.29
N GLU A 414 -18.42 3.39 -8.53
CA GLU A 414 -18.29 2.02 -9.05
C GLU A 414 -19.20 1.77 -10.26
N GLU A 415 -20.43 2.29 -10.21
CA GLU A 415 -21.41 2.20 -11.29
C GLU A 415 -21.04 2.99 -12.57
N ASP A 416 -20.11 3.94 -12.48
CA ASP A 416 -19.65 4.76 -13.62
C ASP A 416 -18.27 4.35 -14.13
N VAL A 417 -17.57 3.42 -13.47
CA VAL A 417 -16.16 3.14 -13.77
C VAL A 417 -15.94 2.79 -15.24
N SER A 418 -16.84 2.01 -15.84
CA SER A 418 -16.76 1.58 -17.25
C SER A 418 -17.08 2.69 -18.26
N GLN A 419 -17.59 3.85 -17.81
CA GLN A 419 -17.81 5.04 -18.65
C GLN A 419 -16.54 5.90 -18.79
N HIS A 420 -15.55 5.65 -17.94
CA HIS A 420 -14.34 6.46 -17.85
C HIS A 420 -13.06 5.64 -18.10
N PHE A 421 -13.06 4.37 -17.69
CA PHE A 421 -11.90 3.49 -17.67
C PHE A 421 -12.22 2.16 -18.34
N ASP A 422 -11.21 1.51 -18.91
CA ASP A 422 -11.28 0.13 -19.42
C ASP A 422 -11.30 -0.86 -18.25
N TRP A 423 -12.40 -0.83 -17.49
CA TRP A 423 -12.58 -1.61 -16.28
C TRP A 423 -14.06 -1.89 -16.02
N GLN A 424 -14.34 -3.03 -15.39
CA GLN A 424 -15.68 -3.39 -14.93
C GLN A 424 -15.63 -3.88 -13.49
N GLY A 425 -16.60 -3.43 -12.70
CA GLY A 425 -16.75 -3.81 -11.31
C GLY A 425 -15.71 -3.16 -10.38
N PRO A 426 -15.49 -3.74 -9.18
CA PRO A 426 -14.75 -3.07 -8.12
C PRO A 426 -13.24 -3.02 -8.37
N SER A 427 -12.64 -1.88 -8.03
CA SER A 427 -11.20 -1.63 -7.82
C SER A 427 -11.03 -0.70 -6.60
N PRO A 428 -11.37 -1.15 -5.37
CA PRO A 428 -11.54 -0.24 -4.23
C PRO A 428 -10.22 0.26 -3.61
N HIS A 429 -9.07 -0.31 -3.99
CA HIS A 429 -7.81 -0.13 -3.27
C HIS A 429 -6.69 0.56 -4.07
N MET A 430 -6.96 1.02 -5.30
CA MET A 430 -5.95 1.61 -6.18
C MET A 430 -4.73 0.68 -6.40
N LEU A 431 -4.96 -0.60 -6.70
CA LEU A 431 -3.90 -1.62 -6.86
C LEU A 431 -3.67 -2.06 -8.31
N TYR A 432 -4.40 -1.50 -9.26
CA TYR A 432 -4.33 -1.84 -10.69
C TYR A 432 -4.28 -0.56 -11.51
N PHE A 433 -3.52 -0.59 -12.61
CA PHE A 433 -3.65 0.39 -13.67
C PHE A 433 -4.76 -0.01 -14.64
N GLN A 434 -5.53 0.98 -15.08
CA GLN A 434 -6.57 0.88 -16.10
C GLN A 434 -6.33 1.94 -17.18
N HIS A 435 -6.65 1.62 -18.43
CA HIS A 435 -6.62 2.62 -19.50
C HIS A 435 -7.80 3.59 -19.36
N VAL A 436 -7.56 4.88 -19.60
CA VAL A 436 -8.58 5.94 -19.51
C VAL A 436 -9.09 6.24 -20.92
N HIS A 437 -10.37 5.99 -21.18
CA HIS A 437 -10.98 6.35 -22.48
C HIS A 437 -11.75 7.67 -22.43
N ASN A 438 -12.10 8.19 -21.24
CA ASN A 438 -12.64 9.54 -21.11
C ASN A 438 -11.51 10.59 -21.16
N ARG A 439 -11.40 11.26 -22.30
CA ARG A 439 -10.36 12.27 -22.60
C ARG A 439 -10.46 13.56 -21.77
N GLU A 440 -11.57 13.79 -21.09
CA GLU A 440 -11.75 14.97 -20.23
C GLU A 440 -11.01 14.82 -18.89
N LEU A 441 -10.70 13.58 -18.45
CA LEU A 441 -10.06 13.29 -17.17
C LEU A 441 -8.54 13.51 -17.17
N ARG A 442 -8.10 14.67 -17.65
CA ARG A 442 -6.68 14.98 -17.91
C ARG A 442 -5.80 14.97 -16.64
N ALA A 443 -6.34 15.39 -15.50
CA ALA A 443 -5.54 15.55 -14.29
C ALA A 443 -5.10 14.21 -13.67
N VAL A 444 -5.84 13.13 -13.97
CA VAL A 444 -5.65 11.78 -13.42
C VAL A 444 -5.09 10.80 -14.45
N THR A 445 -4.94 11.23 -15.70
CA THR A 445 -4.45 10.39 -16.80
C THR A 445 -2.93 10.51 -16.92
N HIS A 446 -2.25 9.37 -16.89
CA HIS A 446 -0.81 9.26 -17.08
C HIS A 446 -0.43 9.50 -18.55
N VAL A 447 0.88 9.66 -18.79
CA VAL A 447 1.43 9.86 -20.14
C VAL A 447 1.18 8.69 -21.10
N ASP A 448 1.02 7.47 -20.57
CA ASP A 448 0.69 6.25 -21.31
C ASP A 448 -0.83 6.03 -21.46
N GLY A 449 -1.64 7.00 -21.03
CA GLY A 449 -3.10 6.91 -21.07
C GLY A 449 -3.72 6.05 -19.96
N THR A 450 -2.93 5.62 -18.97
CA THR A 450 -3.45 4.84 -17.84
C THR A 450 -3.77 5.70 -16.62
N ALA A 451 -4.51 5.14 -15.66
CA ALA A 451 -4.74 5.70 -14.34
C ALA A 451 -4.92 4.57 -13.32
N ARG A 452 -4.70 4.89 -12.05
CA ARG A 452 -4.82 3.92 -10.94
C ARG A 452 -6.07 4.19 -10.12
N THR A 453 -7.20 3.70 -10.61
CA THR A 453 -8.54 4.10 -10.15
C THR A 453 -8.95 3.41 -8.86
N GLN A 454 -9.52 4.19 -7.94
CA GLN A 454 -10.35 3.71 -6.85
C GLN A 454 -11.82 3.75 -7.27
N THR A 455 -12.53 2.63 -7.17
CA THR A 455 -14.00 2.63 -7.21
C THR A 455 -14.57 2.79 -5.81
N VAL A 456 -15.73 3.42 -5.72
CA VAL A 456 -16.48 3.60 -4.46
C VAL A 456 -17.95 3.27 -4.71
N ASN A 457 -18.52 2.45 -3.83
CA ASN A 457 -19.95 2.24 -3.74
C ASN A 457 -20.52 2.73 -2.39
N ARG A 458 -21.86 2.72 -2.29
CA ARG A 458 -22.59 3.26 -1.15
C ARG A 458 -22.32 2.49 0.14
N GLU A 459 -22.15 1.18 0.06
CA GLU A 459 -21.92 0.29 1.18
C GLU A 459 -20.52 0.47 1.79
N GLN A 460 -19.51 0.67 0.93
CA GLN A 460 -18.12 0.84 1.34
C GLN A 460 -17.86 2.21 1.97
N ASN A 461 -18.29 3.29 1.31
CA ASN A 461 -18.08 4.66 1.78
C ASN A 461 -19.25 5.58 1.38
N PRO A 462 -20.32 5.65 2.18
CA PRO A 462 -21.53 6.37 1.82
C PRO A 462 -21.32 7.88 1.67
N SER A 463 -20.43 8.48 2.45
CA SER A 463 -20.14 9.93 2.37
C SER A 463 -19.41 10.27 1.07
N MET A 464 -18.41 9.48 0.69
CA MET A 464 -17.67 9.69 -0.54
C MET A 464 -18.53 9.39 -1.77
N HIS A 465 -19.32 8.31 -1.73
CA HIS A 465 -20.29 7.98 -2.79
C HIS A 465 -21.30 9.12 -3.01
N SER A 466 -21.80 9.72 -1.93
CA SER A 466 -22.73 10.85 -1.99
C SER A 466 -22.06 12.12 -2.54
N LEU A 467 -20.81 12.39 -2.17
CA LEU A 467 -20.05 13.52 -2.71
C LEU A 467 -19.80 13.37 -4.21
N LEU A 468 -19.40 12.17 -4.66
CA LEU A 468 -19.18 11.88 -6.08
C LEU A 468 -20.47 12.02 -6.90
N ASN A 469 -21.61 11.57 -6.35
CA ASN A 469 -22.92 11.78 -6.99
C ASN A 469 -23.30 13.26 -7.09
N ALA A 470 -23.08 14.03 -6.02
CA ALA A 470 -23.30 15.48 -6.03
C ALA A 470 -22.42 16.17 -7.10
N PHE A 471 -21.14 15.81 -7.16
CA PHE A 471 -20.20 16.33 -8.15
C PHE A 471 -20.56 15.92 -9.59
N LYS A 472 -21.01 14.67 -9.79
CA LYS A 472 -21.56 14.20 -11.07
C LYS A 472 -22.75 15.03 -11.53
N GLY A 473 -23.65 15.38 -10.62
CA GLY A 473 -24.80 16.24 -10.93
C GLY A 473 -24.42 17.61 -11.49
N LEU A 474 -23.25 18.14 -11.10
CA LEU A 474 -22.74 19.44 -11.56
C LEU A 474 -21.88 19.34 -12.82
N THR A 475 -21.15 18.24 -13.00
CA THR A 475 -20.07 18.15 -14.01
C THR A 475 -20.29 17.08 -15.06
N GLY A 476 -21.23 16.16 -14.85
CA GLY A 476 -21.45 14.98 -15.68
C GLY A 476 -20.52 13.80 -15.37
N ALA A 477 -19.46 13.98 -14.56
CA ALA A 477 -18.50 12.91 -14.24
C ALA A 477 -18.50 12.59 -12.74
N GLY A 478 -18.75 11.32 -12.39
CA GLY A 478 -18.64 10.81 -11.02
C GLY A 478 -17.21 10.51 -10.60
N VAL A 479 -16.26 11.39 -10.94
CA VAL A 479 -14.81 11.19 -10.77
C VAL A 479 -14.17 12.42 -10.15
N LEU A 480 -13.29 12.20 -9.17
CA LEU A 480 -12.44 13.23 -8.58
C LEU A 480 -10.96 12.80 -8.61
N CYS A 481 -10.06 13.76 -8.57
CA CYS A 481 -8.68 13.53 -8.13
C CYS A 481 -8.68 13.05 -6.68
N ASN A 482 -7.88 12.05 -6.36
CA ASN A 482 -7.61 11.59 -5.00
C ASN A 482 -6.09 11.38 -4.81
N THR A 483 -5.52 12.12 -3.87
CA THR A 483 -4.13 11.93 -3.42
C THR A 483 -4.05 11.99 -1.89
N SER A 484 -2.96 11.47 -1.32
CA SER A 484 -2.81 11.37 0.13
C SER A 484 -2.77 12.72 0.83
N LEU A 485 -3.50 12.85 1.93
CA LEU A 485 -3.43 13.98 2.85
C LEU A 485 -2.34 13.75 3.90
N ASN A 486 -1.15 14.32 3.65
CA ASN A 486 0.03 14.11 4.48
C ASN A 486 1.09 15.20 4.26
N PHE A 487 1.92 15.46 5.28
CA PHE A 487 3.15 16.21 5.09
C PHE A 487 4.18 15.36 4.33
N ASN A 488 5.12 16.02 3.65
CA ASN A 488 6.18 15.31 2.93
C ASN A 488 7.01 14.47 3.92
N GLY A 489 7.24 13.19 3.60
CA GLY A 489 7.97 12.25 4.44
C GLY A 489 7.21 11.67 5.65
N THR A 490 5.91 11.95 5.79
CA THR A 490 5.06 11.45 6.89
C THR A 490 3.89 10.61 6.38
N GLY A 491 3.27 9.79 7.24
CA GLY A 491 1.98 9.15 6.97
C GLY A 491 0.80 10.13 7.07
N PHE A 492 -0.42 9.62 7.09
CA PHE A 492 -1.61 10.46 6.91
C PHE A 492 -1.84 11.41 8.09
N ILE A 493 -2.23 12.64 7.78
CA ILE A 493 -2.75 13.59 8.77
C ILE A 493 -4.03 13.01 9.36
N ASN A 494 -4.17 13.03 10.68
CA ASN A 494 -5.33 12.41 11.35
C ASN A 494 -5.93 13.25 12.49
N ARG A 495 -5.61 14.54 12.54
CA ARG A 495 -6.09 15.47 13.57
C ARG A 495 -6.33 16.88 13.04
N THR A 496 -7.24 17.63 13.67
CA THR A 496 -7.62 18.99 13.22
C THR A 496 -6.44 19.96 13.24
N SER A 497 -5.58 19.89 14.26
CA SER A 497 -4.39 20.73 14.36
C SER A 497 -3.49 20.63 13.13
N ASP A 498 -3.13 19.41 12.74
CA ASP A 498 -2.34 19.14 11.53
C ASP A 498 -3.09 19.49 10.24
N LEU A 499 -4.39 19.17 10.16
CA LEU A 499 -5.23 19.47 9.00
C LEU A 499 -5.26 20.97 8.72
N TYR A 500 -5.50 21.77 9.75
CA TYR A 500 -5.52 23.22 9.69
C TYR A 500 -4.16 23.80 9.27
N GLN A 501 -3.07 23.35 9.90
CA GLN A 501 -1.71 23.79 9.55
C GLN A 501 -1.34 23.39 8.12
N TYR A 502 -1.71 22.19 7.68
CA TYR A 502 -1.47 21.72 6.32
C TYR A 502 -2.20 22.60 5.31
N CYS A 503 -3.49 22.88 5.52
CA CYS A 503 -4.27 23.71 4.60
C CYS A 503 -3.69 25.12 4.50
N LYS A 504 -3.34 25.74 5.62
CA LYS A 504 -2.71 27.08 5.63
C LYS A 504 -1.36 27.12 4.93
N SER A 505 -0.50 26.15 5.19
CA SER A 505 0.85 26.13 4.62
C SER A 505 0.88 25.77 3.13
N THR A 506 -0.18 25.14 2.61
CA THR A 506 -0.27 24.70 1.21
C THR A 506 -1.25 25.52 0.36
N GLY A 507 -2.05 26.40 0.98
CA GLY A 507 -3.06 27.19 0.28
C GLY A 507 -4.25 26.35 -0.21
N ILE A 508 -4.56 25.24 0.48
CA ILE A 508 -5.80 24.49 0.24
C ILE A 508 -6.97 25.29 0.82
N GLU A 509 -7.99 25.54 0.00
CA GLU A 509 -9.04 26.52 0.31
C GLU A 509 -10.13 25.97 1.22
N GLY A 510 -10.36 24.66 1.20
CA GLY A 510 -11.40 24.02 2.01
C GLY A 510 -10.93 22.73 2.66
N PHE A 511 -11.53 22.40 3.79
CA PHE A 511 -11.33 21.09 4.41
C PHE A 511 -12.60 20.58 5.10
N VAL A 512 -12.71 19.26 5.19
CA VAL A 512 -13.84 18.57 5.82
C VAL A 512 -13.29 17.69 6.93
N TYR A 513 -13.93 17.74 8.09
CA TYR A 513 -13.76 16.79 9.19
C TYR A 513 -15.09 16.60 9.90
N ASP A 514 -15.37 15.36 10.31
CA ASP A 514 -16.65 14.96 10.91
C ASP A 514 -17.87 15.51 10.13
N ASP A 515 -18.70 16.32 10.78
CA ASP A 515 -19.91 16.92 10.22
C ASP A 515 -19.72 18.40 9.81
N LYS A 516 -18.47 18.83 9.58
CA LYS A 516 -18.12 20.22 9.28
C LYS A 516 -17.46 20.37 7.90
N PHE A 517 -17.86 21.40 7.17
CA PHE A 517 -17.14 21.93 6.03
C PHE A 517 -16.53 23.29 6.39
N CYS A 518 -15.22 23.40 6.27
CA CYS A 518 -14.43 24.56 6.65
C CYS A 518 -13.85 25.22 5.40
N VAL A 519 -13.95 26.55 5.33
CA VAL A 519 -13.38 27.36 4.24
C VAL A 519 -12.39 28.36 4.84
N VAL A 520 -11.17 28.37 4.31
CA VAL A 520 -10.13 29.33 4.72
C VAL A 520 -10.47 30.69 4.13
N ARG A 521 -10.48 31.76 4.96
CA ARG A 521 -10.80 33.11 4.49
C ARG A 521 -9.74 33.64 3.53
N GLY A 522 -10.21 34.25 2.44
CA GLY A 522 -9.33 34.85 1.42
C GLY A 522 -8.69 33.84 0.47
N ALA A 523 -9.19 32.60 0.46
CA ALA A 523 -8.77 31.52 -0.42
C ALA A 523 -9.49 31.54 -1.78
#